data_AF-C7A7L0-F1
#
_entry.id   AF-C7A7L0-F1
#
_cell.length_a   1.000
_cell.length_b   1.000
_cell.length_c   1.000
_cell.angle_alpha   90.00
_cell.angle_beta   90.00
_cell.angle_gamma   90.00
#
_symmetry.space_group_name_H-M   'P 1'
#
loop_
_entity.id
_entity.type
_entity.pdbx_description
1 polymer ?
#
loop_
_entity_poly.entity_id
_entity_poly.type
_entity_poly.pdbx_seq_one_letter_code
_entity_poly.pdbx_strand_id
1 'polypeptide(L)'
;LAKAVYNQIYKEFEGSSFLFNIKEISEQPNGLVQLQEQLLFEVLKTKNLKIANDARGINLIKEKLHCKRVLLILDDVDHLKQLNSLAASSGWFGPGSRVIVTTRDEHLLTILGVHEKYKVEELHHEESLQLFSWHAFGMAHPLQDYKELSISVVNYARGLPLALEILGSNLFGRSTIEWKDSLEKLQKYPNNQIQKILEMSFDSLDDDNVKNTFLDIACFFVGMDKDYAIKIFDGCGFFPKSGINILIERSLVTINDQNELRMHDLI
;
A
#
# COMPACT_ATOMS: atom_id res chain seq x y z
N LEU A 1 5.48 -7.31 0.36
CA LEU A 1 5.91 -7.99 -0.88
C LEU A 1 7.25 -7.47 -1.42
N ALA A 2 7.38 -6.19 -1.76
CA ALA A 2 8.58 -5.64 -2.41
C ALA A 2 9.90 -5.95 -1.67
N LYS A 3 9.90 -5.90 -0.33
CA LYS A 3 11.06 -6.28 0.50
C LYS A 3 11.48 -7.73 0.34
N ALA A 4 10.54 -8.66 0.21
CA ALA A 4 10.84 -10.07 -0.01
C ALA A 4 11.50 -10.26 -1.39
N VAL A 5 10.95 -9.64 -2.43
CA VAL A 5 11.51 -9.64 -3.79
C VAL A 5 12.92 -9.07 -3.79
N TYR A 6 13.12 -7.89 -3.17
CA TYR A 6 14.44 -7.28 -3.04
C TYR A 6 15.45 -8.23 -2.41
N ASN A 7 15.13 -8.79 -1.24
CA ASN A 7 16.02 -9.69 -0.52
C ASN A 7 16.38 -10.95 -1.32
N GLN A 8 15.49 -11.40 -2.20
CA GLN A 8 15.71 -12.57 -3.04
C GLN A 8 16.67 -12.28 -4.21
N ILE A 9 16.54 -11.13 -4.89
CA ILE A 9 17.21 -10.90 -6.19
C ILE A 9 18.29 -9.81 -6.16
N TYR A 10 18.47 -9.05 -5.08
CA TYR A 10 19.36 -7.88 -5.08
C TYR A 10 20.81 -8.19 -5.46
N LYS A 11 21.30 -9.41 -5.16
CA LYS A 11 22.66 -9.85 -5.47
C LYS A 11 22.91 -10.09 -6.96
N GLU A 12 21.86 -10.13 -7.77
CA GLU A 12 21.97 -10.33 -9.23
C GLU A 12 22.31 -9.04 -9.98
N PHE A 13 22.34 -7.89 -9.29
CA PHE A 13 22.53 -6.56 -9.87
C PHE A 13 23.89 -5.98 -9.43
N GLU A 14 24.45 -5.06 -10.23
CA GLU A 14 25.72 -4.40 -9.91
C GLU A 14 25.58 -3.42 -8.74
N GLY A 15 24.37 -2.91 -8.51
CA GLY A 15 24.01 -2.20 -7.30
C GLY A 15 22.51 -2.27 -7.05
N SER A 16 22.13 -2.12 -5.80
CA SER A 16 20.75 -2.23 -5.38
C SER A 16 20.43 -1.21 -4.30
N SER A 17 19.21 -0.69 -4.30
CA SER A 17 18.73 0.21 -3.26
C SER A 17 17.26 -0.02 -2.97
N PHE A 18 16.91 0.05 -1.68
CA PHE A 18 15.54 0.01 -1.20
C PHE A 18 15.24 1.33 -0.49
N LEU A 19 14.45 2.18 -1.14
CA LEU A 19 14.01 3.45 -0.58
C LEU A 19 12.62 3.24 0.06
N PHE A 20 12.60 3.17 1.39
CA PHE A 20 11.38 2.91 2.17
C PHE A 20 10.63 4.22 2.49
N ASN A 21 9.31 4.15 2.67
CA ASN A 21 8.44 5.26 3.11
C ASN A 21 8.72 6.59 2.36
N ILE A 22 8.76 6.56 1.03
CA ILE A 22 9.15 7.73 0.24
C ILE A 22 8.20 8.90 0.49
N LYS A 23 6.88 8.65 0.59
CA LYS A 23 5.88 9.63 0.98
C LYS A 23 6.34 10.46 2.18
N GLU A 24 6.47 9.81 3.33
CA GLU A 24 6.79 10.46 4.61
C GLU A 24 8.17 11.13 4.60
N ILE A 25 9.18 10.47 4.03
CA ILE A 25 10.55 11.03 3.99
C ILE A 25 10.59 12.25 3.08
N SER A 26 9.91 12.23 1.93
CA SER A 26 9.97 13.31 0.95
C SER A 26 9.35 14.62 1.42
N GLU A 27 8.44 14.55 2.40
CA GLU A 27 7.82 15.71 3.05
C GLU A 27 8.74 16.39 4.08
N GLN A 28 9.77 15.69 4.56
CA GLN A 28 10.75 16.26 5.48
C GLN A 28 11.64 17.30 4.78
N PRO A 29 12.22 18.26 5.54
CA PRO A 29 13.22 19.18 4.99
C PRO A 29 14.37 18.44 4.31
N ASN A 30 14.57 18.69 3.01
CA ASN A 30 15.54 18.02 2.16
C ASN A 30 15.34 16.50 1.99
N GLY A 31 14.13 15.98 2.23
CA GLY A 31 13.82 14.55 2.15
C GLY A 31 14.20 13.88 0.83
N LEU A 32 13.86 14.50 -0.30
CA LEU A 32 14.24 13.99 -1.62
C LEU A 32 15.76 13.92 -1.81
N VAL A 33 16.50 14.89 -1.28
CA VAL A 33 17.97 14.90 -1.33
C VAL A 33 18.53 13.73 -0.51
N GLN A 34 17.96 13.46 0.66
CA GLN A 34 18.37 12.32 1.50
C GLN A 34 18.14 10.99 0.77
N LEU A 35 17.01 10.84 0.08
CA LEU A 35 16.71 9.65 -0.73
C LEU A 35 17.71 9.49 -1.90
N GLN A 36 18.09 10.58 -2.57
CA GLN A 36 19.10 10.56 -3.63
C GLN A 36 20.50 10.19 -3.10
N GLU A 37 20.88 10.73 -1.94
CA GLU A 37 22.13 10.39 -1.27
C GLU A 37 22.17 8.91 -0.87
N GLN A 38 21.07 8.40 -0.31
CA GLN A 38 20.93 6.98 0.02
C GLN A 38 21.06 6.10 -1.22
N LEU A 39 20.32 6.40 -2.31
CA LEU A 39 20.39 5.65 -3.57
C LEU A 39 21.82 5.57 -4.09
N LEU A 40 22.50 6.71 -4.20
CA LEU A 40 23.88 6.74 -4.69
C LEU A 40 24.84 6.02 -3.75
N PHE A 41 24.69 6.18 -2.43
CA PHE A 41 25.50 5.48 -1.44
C PHE A 41 25.34 3.96 -1.53
N GLU A 42 24.10 3.47 -1.60
CA GLU A 42 23.80 2.04 -1.63
C GLU A 42 24.26 1.37 -2.93
N VAL A 43 24.13 2.06 -4.07
CA VAL A 43 24.53 1.54 -5.38
C VAL A 43 26.04 1.66 -5.61
N LEU A 44 26.66 2.79 -5.25
CA LEU A 44 28.08 3.06 -5.53
C LEU A 44 29.03 2.68 -4.40
N LYS A 45 28.51 2.38 -3.20
CA LYS A 45 29.28 2.13 -1.97
C LYS A 45 30.28 3.26 -1.64
N THR A 46 30.00 4.46 -2.10
CA THR A 46 30.86 5.64 -1.93
C THR A 46 30.40 6.46 -0.74
N LYS A 47 31.25 6.59 0.29
CA LYS A 47 30.96 7.42 1.47
C LYS A 47 31.07 8.92 1.13
N ASN A 48 30.32 9.76 1.86
CA ASN A 48 30.42 11.23 1.82
C ASN A 48 29.94 11.92 0.53
N LEU A 49 28.98 11.34 -0.19
CA LEU A 49 28.28 12.07 -1.25
C LEU A 49 27.36 13.11 -0.61
N LYS A 50 27.74 14.38 -0.69
CA LYS A 50 26.89 15.51 -0.29
C LYS A 50 26.23 16.11 -1.51
N ILE A 51 24.91 16.08 -1.54
CA ILE A 51 24.11 16.67 -2.60
C ILE A 51 23.58 18.02 -2.12
N ALA A 52 23.88 19.08 -2.86
CA ALA A 52 23.49 20.43 -2.45
C ALA A 52 21.99 20.72 -2.62
N ASN A 53 21.35 20.07 -3.59
CA ASN A 53 19.92 20.19 -3.89
C ASN A 53 19.45 19.06 -4.82
N ASP A 54 18.13 18.89 -4.90
CA ASP A 54 17.45 17.87 -5.68
C ASP A 54 17.91 17.81 -7.16
N ALA A 55 17.99 18.96 -7.84
CA ALA A 55 18.40 19.01 -9.24
C ALA A 55 19.83 18.49 -9.46
N ARG A 56 20.75 18.76 -8.53
CA ARG A 56 22.10 18.18 -8.57
C ARG A 56 22.08 16.68 -8.30
N GLY A 57 21.24 16.20 -7.40
CA GLY A 57 21.10 14.78 -7.13
C GLY A 57 20.59 14.01 -8.36
N ILE A 58 19.58 14.53 -9.05
CA ILE A 58 19.10 13.99 -10.33
C ILE A 58 20.25 13.84 -11.34
N ASN A 59 21.05 14.88 -11.52
CA ASN A 59 22.16 14.86 -12.47
C ASN A 59 23.23 13.84 -12.08
N LEU A 60 23.56 13.74 -10.79
CA LEU A 60 24.52 12.77 -10.27
C LEU A 60 24.04 11.33 -10.45
N ILE A 61 22.74 11.06 -10.20
CA ILE A 61 22.14 9.74 -10.43
C ILE A 61 22.31 9.34 -11.90
N LYS A 62 21.90 10.21 -12.83
CA LYS A 62 22.08 9.97 -14.27
C LYS A 62 23.54 9.72 -14.63
N GLU A 63 24.44 10.62 -14.23
CA GLU A 63 25.86 10.53 -14.58
C GLU A 63 26.50 9.25 -14.03
N LYS A 64 26.21 8.86 -12.79
CA LYS A 64 26.89 7.73 -12.14
C LYS A 64 26.24 6.38 -12.38
N LEU A 65 24.93 6.34 -12.66
CA LEU A 65 24.16 5.08 -12.74
C LEU A 65 23.78 4.67 -14.17
N HIS A 66 23.92 5.53 -15.19
CA HIS A 66 23.49 5.25 -16.58
C HIS A 66 24.11 3.99 -17.22
N CYS A 67 25.28 3.54 -16.76
CA CYS A 67 25.93 2.33 -17.26
C CYS A 67 25.85 1.14 -16.29
N LYS A 68 25.11 1.27 -15.18
CA LYS A 68 25.03 0.24 -14.13
C LYS A 68 23.71 -0.49 -14.16
N ARG A 69 23.76 -1.81 -14.09
CA ARG A 69 22.59 -2.66 -13.88
C ARG A 69 22.13 -2.55 -12.42
N VAL A 70 21.09 -1.76 -12.17
CA VAL A 70 20.57 -1.41 -10.84
C VAL A 70 19.24 -2.09 -10.54
N LEU A 71 19.06 -2.58 -9.31
CA LEU A 71 17.75 -2.88 -8.73
C LEU A 71 17.32 -1.76 -7.78
N LEU A 72 16.23 -1.08 -8.09
CA LEU A 72 15.70 0.00 -7.28
C LEU A 72 14.28 -0.31 -6.83
N ILE A 73 14.04 -0.29 -5.51
CA ILE A 73 12.69 -0.31 -4.96
C ILE A 73 12.33 1.09 -4.47
N LEU A 74 11.22 1.62 -4.97
CA LEU A 74 10.61 2.88 -4.53
C LEU A 74 9.33 2.55 -3.78
N ASP A 75 9.38 2.60 -2.45
CA ASP A 75 8.27 2.18 -1.59
C ASP A 75 7.40 3.36 -1.16
N ASP A 76 6.07 3.19 -1.23
CA ASP A 76 5.06 4.15 -0.81
C ASP A 76 5.19 5.50 -1.53
N VAL A 77 5.18 5.45 -2.86
CA VAL A 77 5.19 6.64 -3.73
C VAL A 77 3.76 7.16 -3.91
N ASP A 78 3.53 8.45 -3.67
CA ASP A 78 2.22 9.09 -3.81
C ASP A 78 2.23 10.39 -4.63
N HIS A 79 3.40 10.83 -5.11
CA HIS A 79 3.51 12.00 -5.98
C HIS A 79 4.56 11.84 -7.09
N LEU A 80 4.25 12.37 -8.28
CA LEU A 80 5.16 12.39 -9.43
C LEU A 80 6.50 13.06 -9.13
N LYS A 81 6.52 14.06 -8.24
CA LYS A 81 7.76 14.75 -7.85
C LYS A 81 8.79 13.77 -7.29
N GLN A 82 8.36 12.81 -6.47
CA GLN A 82 9.24 11.80 -5.90
C GLN A 82 9.91 10.95 -6.99
N LEU A 83 9.12 10.53 -7.98
CA LEU A 83 9.60 9.73 -9.12
C LEU A 83 10.52 10.55 -10.02
N ASN A 84 10.16 11.80 -10.31
CA ASN A 84 10.97 12.71 -11.10
C ASN A 84 12.34 13.00 -10.47
N SER A 85 12.44 12.94 -9.15
CA SER A 85 13.68 13.10 -8.40
C SER A 85 14.55 11.83 -8.33
N LEU A 86 13.96 10.64 -8.49
CA LEU A 86 14.64 9.37 -8.19
C LEU A 86 14.83 8.45 -9.40
N ALA A 87 13.85 8.38 -10.31
CA ALA A 87 13.83 7.42 -11.42
C ALA A 87 12.88 7.84 -12.57
N ALA A 88 12.99 9.07 -13.08
CA ALA A 88 12.05 9.61 -14.06
C ALA A 88 12.05 8.89 -15.43
N SER A 89 13.09 8.14 -15.75
CA SER A 89 13.24 7.45 -17.05
C SER A 89 14.15 6.23 -16.92
N SER A 90 13.88 5.18 -17.70
CA SER A 90 14.72 4.00 -17.81
C SER A 90 16.15 4.30 -18.25
N GLY A 91 16.38 5.41 -18.97
CA GLY A 91 17.71 5.84 -19.41
C GLY A 91 18.64 6.34 -18.29
N TRP A 92 18.16 6.41 -17.04
CA TRP A 92 19.00 6.76 -15.89
C TRP A 92 19.89 5.60 -15.44
N PHE A 93 19.57 4.38 -15.85
CA PHE A 93 20.24 3.16 -15.42
C PHE A 93 20.69 2.33 -16.63
N GLY A 94 21.67 1.46 -16.40
CA GLY A 94 22.21 0.58 -17.43
C GLY A 94 21.23 -0.54 -17.84
N PRO A 95 21.48 -1.18 -19.00
CA PRO A 95 20.68 -2.31 -19.46
C PRO A 95 20.54 -3.44 -18.42
N GLY A 96 19.34 -4.03 -18.34
CA GLY A 96 19.03 -5.09 -17.37
C GLY A 96 18.66 -4.59 -15.97
N SER A 97 18.61 -3.27 -15.75
CA SER A 97 18.10 -2.68 -14.51
C SER A 97 16.61 -2.94 -14.30
N ARG A 98 16.17 -2.93 -13.04
CA ARG A 98 14.76 -3.05 -12.66
C ARG A 98 14.42 -1.99 -11.61
N VAL A 99 13.35 -1.24 -11.87
CA VAL A 99 12.74 -0.32 -10.91
C VAL A 99 11.37 -0.87 -10.54
N ILE A 100 11.12 -1.07 -9.25
CA ILE A 100 9.84 -1.53 -8.72
C ILE A 100 9.28 -0.41 -7.86
N VAL A 101 8.07 0.04 -8.19
CA VAL A 101 7.36 1.08 -7.45
C VAL A 101 6.20 0.45 -6.71
N THR A 102 6.05 0.73 -5.42
CA THR A 102 4.82 0.45 -4.68
C THR A 102 4.06 1.76 -4.49
N THR A 103 2.76 1.73 -4.75
CA THR A 103 1.87 2.89 -4.61
C THR A 103 0.46 2.41 -4.35
N ARG A 104 -0.35 3.26 -3.73
CA ARG A 104 -1.80 3.06 -3.60
C ARG A 104 -2.58 3.75 -4.72
N ASP A 105 -1.90 4.56 -5.55
CA ASP A 105 -2.49 5.34 -6.62
C ASP A 105 -2.10 4.77 -7.99
N GLU A 106 -3.02 4.02 -8.61
CA GLU A 106 -2.81 3.43 -9.92
C GLU A 106 -2.61 4.49 -11.02
N HIS A 107 -3.17 5.69 -10.85
CA HIS A 107 -3.06 6.77 -11.81
C HIS A 107 -1.59 7.19 -11.99
N LEU A 108 -0.80 7.19 -10.91
CA LEU A 108 0.64 7.48 -10.98
C LEU A 108 1.37 6.49 -11.89
N LEU A 109 1.03 5.20 -11.83
CA LEU A 109 1.62 4.18 -12.69
C LEU A 109 1.28 4.40 -14.17
N THR A 110 0.07 4.86 -14.44
CA THR A 110 -0.38 5.21 -15.80
C THR A 110 0.38 6.41 -16.34
N ILE A 111 0.56 7.47 -15.55
CA ILE A 111 1.33 8.66 -15.95
C ILE A 111 2.79 8.30 -16.24
N LEU A 112 3.38 7.40 -15.44
CA LEU A 112 4.75 6.94 -15.63
C LEU A 112 4.95 6.10 -16.89
N GLY A 113 3.87 5.51 -17.43
CA GLY A 113 3.97 4.54 -18.52
C GLY A 113 4.77 3.30 -18.12
N VAL A 114 4.51 2.76 -16.91
CA VAL A 114 5.22 1.56 -16.43
C VAL A 114 5.00 0.37 -17.36
N HIS A 115 6.00 -0.51 -17.44
CA HIS A 115 5.95 -1.68 -18.32
C HIS A 115 4.94 -2.74 -17.86
N GLU A 116 4.84 -2.95 -16.54
CA GLU A 116 4.02 -4.00 -15.94
C GLU A 116 3.37 -3.47 -14.66
N LYS A 117 2.14 -3.90 -14.40
CA LYS A 117 1.39 -3.60 -13.17
C LYS A 117 1.04 -4.90 -12.46
N TYR A 118 1.21 -4.92 -11.14
CA TYR A 118 0.81 -6.04 -10.30
C TYR A 118 -0.09 -5.52 -9.18
N LYS A 119 -1.36 -5.92 -9.21
CA LYS A 119 -2.30 -5.64 -8.12
C LYS A 119 -2.10 -6.69 -7.03
N VAL A 120 -1.89 -6.23 -5.80
CA VAL A 120 -1.77 -7.12 -4.64
C VAL A 120 -3.19 -7.54 -4.23
N GLU A 121 -3.42 -8.84 -4.20
CA GLU A 121 -4.69 -9.42 -3.76
C GLU A 121 -4.71 -9.68 -2.25
N GLU A 122 -5.92 -9.78 -1.70
CA GLU A 122 -6.16 -10.22 -0.33
C GLU A 122 -5.68 -11.66 -0.12
N LEU A 123 -5.33 -12.00 1.13
CA LEU A 123 -4.96 -13.38 1.45
C LEU A 123 -6.18 -14.28 1.39
N HIS A 124 -6.00 -15.48 0.84
CA HIS A 124 -7.04 -16.49 0.93
C HIS A 124 -7.20 -16.99 2.38
N HIS A 125 -8.31 -17.68 2.65
CA HIS A 125 -8.68 -18.07 4.01
C HIS A 125 -7.58 -18.88 4.74
N GLU A 126 -6.95 -19.83 4.04
CA GLU A 126 -5.89 -20.66 4.63
C GLU A 126 -4.63 -19.86 4.96
N GLU A 127 -4.19 -18.98 4.05
CA GLU A 127 -3.04 -18.09 4.26
C GLU A 127 -3.31 -17.10 5.39
N SER A 128 -4.54 -16.60 5.46
CA SER A 128 -5.00 -15.70 6.52
C SER A 128 -4.95 -16.38 7.88
N LEU A 129 -5.41 -17.63 7.95
CA LEU A 129 -5.37 -18.42 9.17
C LEU A 129 -3.94 -18.72 9.60
N GLN A 130 -3.05 -19.02 8.67
CA GLN A 130 -1.63 -19.24 8.96
C GLN A 130 -0.97 -17.96 9.50
N LEU A 131 -1.16 -16.83 8.81
CA LEU A 131 -0.60 -15.55 9.24
C LEU A 131 -1.10 -15.17 10.63
N PHE A 132 -2.41 -15.18 10.84
CA PHE A 132 -2.99 -14.92 12.15
C PHE A 132 -2.42 -15.84 13.23
N SER A 133 -2.30 -17.13 12.92
CA SER A 133 -1.80 -18.12 13.88
C SER A 133 -0.35 -17.88 14.26
N TRP A 134 0.50 -17.43 13.32
CA TRP A 134 1.87 -17.05 13.64
C TRP A 134 1.93 -15.92 14.66
N HIS A 135 1.08 -14.91 14.52
CA HIS A 135 1.02 -13.77 15.45
C HIS A 135 0.33 -14.10 16.78
N ALA A 136 -0.68 -14.98 16.77
CA ALA A 136 -1.47 -15.33 17.94
C ALA A 136 -0.87 -16.47 18.80
N PHE A 137 -0.13 -17.39 18.17
CA PHE A 137 0.36 -18.62 18.82
C PHE A 137 1.85 -18.89 18.58
N GLY A 138 2.53 -18.14 17.71
CA GLY A 138 3.92 -18.41 17.33
C GLY A 138 4.09 -19.66 16.47
N MET A 139 3.03 -20.14 15.80
CA MET A 139 3.06 -21.30 14.91
C MET A 139 2.01 -21.17 13.81
N ALA A 140 2.15 -21.94 12.73
CA ALA A 140 1.32 -21.81 11.53
C ALA A 140 -0.16 -22.23 11.69
N HIS A 141 -0.56 -22.78 12.84
CA HIS A 141 -1.92 -23.31 13.04
C HIS A 141 -2.45 -22.95 14.43
N PRO A 142 -3.77 -22.79 14.58
CA PRO A 142 -4.36 -22.52 15.87
C PRO A 142 -4.29 -23.74 16.80
N LEU A 143 -4.25 -23.46 18.10
CA LEU A 143 -4.50 -24.48 19.11
C LEU A 143 -5.93 -25.01 18.98
N GLN A 144 -6.15 -26.29 19.32
CA GLN A 144 -7.43 -26.96 19.11
C GLN A 144 -8.62 -26.20 19.73
N ASP A 145 -8.47 -25.73 20.97
CA ASP A 145 -9.52 -25.01 21.71
C ASP A 145 -9.77 -23.59 21.17
N TYR A 146 -8.89 -23.08 20.31
CA TYR A 146 -8.97 -21.73 19.72
C TYR A 146 -9.43 -21.76 18.27
N LYS A 147 -9.57 -22.93 17.64
CA LYS A 147 -9.79 -23.07 16.20
C LYS A 147 -10.98 -22.25 15.68
N GLU A 148 -12.15 -22.38 16.31
CA GLU A 148 -13.36 -21.64 15.90
C GLU A 148 -13.24 -20.12 16.12
N LEU A 149 -12.52 -19.72 17.18
CA LEU A 149 -12.27 -18.30 17.45
C LEU A 149 -11.31 -17.71 16.43
N SER A 150 -10.25 -18.46 16.06
CA SER A 150 -9.31 -18.07 15.01
C SER A 150 -10.01 -17.91 13.66
N ILE A 151 -10.91 -18.83 13.28
CA ILE A 151 -11.73 -18.71 12.07
C ILE A 151 -12.59 -17.45 12.13
N SER A 152 -13.19 -17.15 13.29
CA SER A 152 -13.99 -15.93 13.48
C SER A 152 -13.18 -14.65 13.30
N VAL A 153 -11.95 -14.60 13.84
CA VAL A 153 -11.03 -13.46 13.65
C VAL A 153 -10.63 -13.32 12.17
N VAL A 154 -10.28 -14.42 11.52
CA VAL A 154 -9.90 -14.44 10.10
C VAL A 154 -11.05 -13.93 9.22
N ASN A 155 -12.28 -14.37 9.51
CA ASN A 155 -13.47 -13.92 8.79
C ASN A 155 -13.73 -12.42 9.00
N TYR A 156 -13.48 -11.89 10.20
CA TYR A 156 -13.55 -10.46 10.46
C TYR A 156 -12.49 -9.67 9.66
N ALA A 157 -11.26 -10.18 9.61
CA ALA A 157 -10.14 -9.48 8.95
C ALA A 157 -10.18 -9.52 7.41
N ARG A 158 -10.98 -10.41 6.82
CA ARG A 158 -11.21 -10.54 5.37
C ARG A 158 -9.93 -10.57 4.53
N GLY A 159 -8.92 -11.32 5.01
CA GLY A 159 -7.69 -11.49 4.25
C GLY A 159 -6.74 -10.29 4.25
N LEU A 160 -7.06 -9.20 4.95
CA LEU A 160 -6.16 -8.06 5.09
C LEU A 160 -4.98 -8.43 6.03
N PRO A 161 -3.74 -8.54 5.52
CA PRO A 161 -2.60 -9.06 6.30
C PRO A 161 -2.34 -8.27 7.57
N LEU A 162 -2.42 -6.94 7.48
CA LEU A 162 -2.14 -6.03 8.59
C LEU A 162 -3.19 -6.15 9.71
N ALA A 163 -4.46 -6.37 9.36
CA ALA A 163 -5.50 -6.62 10.36
C ALA A 163 -5.24 -7.95 11.09
N LEU A 164 -4.87 -9.01 10.36
CA LEU A 164 -4.55 -10.31 10.93
C LEU A 164 -3.36 -10.24 11.90
N GLU A 165 -2.30 -9.52 11.54
CA GLU A 165 -1.13 -9.29 12.40
C GLU A 165 -1.50 -8.54 13.68
N ILE A 166 -2.23 -7.43 13.58
CA ILE A 166 -2.64 -6.61 14.72
C ILE A 166 -3.53 -7.42 15.66
N LEU A 167 -4.53 -8.13 15.13
CA LEU A 167 -5.46 -8.92 15.93
C LEU A 167 -4.75 -10.10 16.58
N GLY A 168 -3.91 -10.83 15.83
CA GLY A 168 -3.14 -11.95 16.37
C GLY A 168 -2.22 -11.52 17.50
N SER A 169 -1.47 -10.44 17.30
CA SER A 169 -0.55 -9.91 18.32
C SER A 169 -1.28 -9.42 19.57
N ASN A 170 -2.46 -8.78 19.41
CA ASN A 170 -3.28 -8.33 20.53
C ASN A 170 -3.85 -9.49 21.36
N LEU A 171 -4.11 -10.64 20.72
CA LEU A 171 -4.71 -11.83 21.32
C LEU A 171 -3.68 -12.85 21.84
N PHE A 172 -2.40 -12.67 21.51
CA PHE A 172 -1.31 -13.54 21.93
C PHE A 172 -1.28 -13.73 23.46
N GLY A 173 -1.24 -14.99 23.90
CA GLY A 173 -1.14 -15.36 25.32
C GLY A 173 -2.42 -15.18 26.15
N ARG A 174 -3.54 -14.78 25.54
CA ARG A 174 -4.84 -14.62 26.22
C ARG A 174 -5.64 -15.91 26.23
N SER A 175 -6.53 -16.04 27.22
CA SER A 175 -7.45 -17.17 27.34
C SER A 175 -8.57 -17.17 26.29
N THR A 176 -9.22 -18.31 26.08
CA THR A 176 -10.38 -18.42 25.17
C THR A 176 -11.56 -17.54 25.58
N ILE A 177 -11.70 -17.25 26.88
CA ILE A 177 -12.74 -16.34 27.40
C ILE A 177 -12.44 -14.90 26.94
N GLU A 178 -11.20 -14.43 27.14
CA GLU A 178 -10.78 -13.10 26.70
C GLU A 178 -10.84 -12.92 25.18
N TRP A 179 -10.60 -13.98 24.41
CA TRP A 179 -10.76 -13.97 22.96
C TRP A 179 -12.22 -13.76 22.55
N LYS A 180 -13.16 -14.45 23.21
CA LYS A 180 -14.60 -14.26 22.97
C LYS A 180 -15.02 -12.84 23.26
N ASP A 181 -14.63 -12.31 24.43
CA ASP A 181 -14.92 -10.92 24.81
C ASP A 181 -14.34 -9.91 23.81
N SER A 182 -13.12 -10.16 23.33
CA SER A 182 -12.46 -9.32 22.33
C SER A 182 -13.18 -9.36 20.98
N LEU A 183 -13.62 -10.54 20.53
CA LEU A 183 -14.39 -10.70 19.30
C LEU A 183 -15.77 -10.03 19.38
N GLU A 184 -16.47 -10.19 20.51
CA GLU A 184 -17.74 -9.50 20.75
C GLU A 184 -17.57 -7.98 20.75
N LYS A 185 -16.44 -7.48 21.26
CA LYS A 185 -16.10 -6.07 21.20
C LYS A 185 -15.84 -5.62 19.75
N LEU A 186 -15.09 -6.38 18.95
CA LEU A 186 -14.78 -6.05 17.55
C LEU A 186 -16.04 -5.96 16.68
N GLN A 187 -17.07 -6.78 16.97
CA GLN A 187 -18.35 -6.70 16.26
C GLN A 187 -19.11 -5.40 16.51
N LYS A 188 -18.83 -4.70 17.62
CA LYS A 188 -19.50 -3.45 18.01
C LYS A 188 -18.64 -2.22 17.74
N TYR A 189 -17.33 -2.37 17.91
CA TYR A 189 -16.37 -1.28 17.86
C TYR A 189 -15.15 -1.73 17.05
N PRO A 190 -14.89 -1.10 15.90
CA PRO A 190 -13.69 -1.36 15.11
C PRO A 190 -12.42 -1.21 15.95
N ASN A 191 -11.40 -1.99 15.61
CA ASN A 191 -10.10 -1.84 16.26
C ASN A 191 -9.47 -0.49 15.88
N ASN A 192 -9.19 0.36 16.87
CA ASN A 192 -8.66 1.71 16.67
C ASN A 192 -7.34 1.74 15.86
N GLN A 193 -6.44 0.76 16.05
CA GLN A 193 -5.19 0.71 15.28
C GLN A 193 -5.45 0.42 13.80
N ILE A 194 -6.36 -0.51 13.51
CA ILE A 194 -6.76 -0.82 12.13
C ILE A 194 -7.45 0.40 11.52
N GLN A 195 -8.40 0.99 12.24
CA GLN A 195 -9.17 2.14 11.78
C GLN A 195 -8.26 3.33 11.45
N LYS A 196 -7.32 3.67 12.33
CA LYS A 196 -6.35 4.76 12.09
C LYS A 196 -5.52 4.55 10.82
N ILE A 197 -5.19 3.30 10.48
CA ILE A 197 -4.42 3.00 9.28
C ILE A 197 -5.25 3.16 8.02
N LEU A 198 -6.51 2.74 8.05
CA LEU A 198 -7.45 2.92 6.94
C LEU A 198 -7.80 4.41 6.75
N GLU A 199 -7.99 5.14 7.86
CA GLU A 199 -8.27 6.58 7.88
C GLU A 199 -7.18 7.39 7.16
N MET A 200 -5.90 7.04 7.30
CA MET A 200 -4.82 7.70 6.55
C MET A 200 -5.02 7.65 5.02
N SER A 201 -5.65 6.60 4.49
CA SER A 201 -5.92 6.50 3.06
C SER A 201 -7.07 7.42 2.64
N PHE A 202 -8.10 7.54 3.48
CA PHE A 202 -9.19 8.49 3.28
C PHE A 202 -8.72 9.94 3.41
N ASP A 203 -7.91 10.25 4.43
CA ASP A 203 -7.39 11.60 4.66
C ASP A 203 -6.53 12.11 3.50
N SER A 204 -5.86 11.19 2.78
CA SER A 204 -5.04 11.49 1.60
C SER A 204 -5.82 11.88 0.34
N LEU A 205 -7.16 11.90 0.41
CA LEU A 205 -8.01 12.46 -0.65
C LEU A 205 -8.02 13.99 -0.53
N ASP A 206 -7.60 14.68 -1.59
CA ASP A 206 -7.46 16.14 -1.59
C ASP A 206 -8.77 16.90 -1.89
N ASP A 207 -9.81 16.20 -2.36
CA ASP A 207 -11.09 16.79 -2.77
C ASP A 207 -12.24 16.34 -1.85
N ASP A 208 -12.88 17.31 -1.19
CA ASP A 208 -14.02 17.10 -0.31
C ASP A 208 -15.20 16.43 -1.02
N ASN A 209 -15.40 16.67 -2.33
CA ASN A 209 -16.44 15.97 -3.09
C ASN A 209 -16.14 14.48 -3.22
N VAL A 210 -14.87 14.11 -3.38
CA VAL A 210 -14.44 12.70 -3.45
C VAL A 210 -14.58 12.04 -2.09
N LYS A 211 -14.21 12.76 -1.01
CA LYS A 211 -14.44 12.31 0.37
C LYS A 211 -15.93 12.07 0.65
N ASN A 212 -16.79 13.00 0.29
CA ASN A 212 -18.24 12.85 0.44
C ASN A 212 -18.79 11.69 -0.39
N THR A 213 -18.32 11.53 -1.64
CA THR A 213 -18.69 10.39 -2.49
C THR A 213 -18.31 9.06 -1.84
N PHE A 214 -17.12 8.96 -1.25
CA PHE A 214 -16.69 7.78 -0.52
C PHE A 214 -17.60 7.47 0.68
N LEU A 215 -17.93 8.48 1.49
CA LEU A 215 -18.81 8.33 2.65
C LEU A 215 -20.21 7.86 2.24
N ASP A 216 -20.77 8.46 1.18
CA ASP A 216 -22.05 8.05 0.64
C ASP A 216 -22.01 6.61 0.16
N ILE A 217 -20.96 6.19 -0.57
CA ILE A 217 -20.81 4.80 -1.03
C ILE A 217 -20.80 3.86 0.16
N ALA A 218 -19.96 4.12 1.17
CA ALA A 218 -19.86 3.31 2.36
C ALA A 218 -21.21 3.16 3.09
N CYS A 219 -22.01 4.22 3.14
CA CYS A 219 -23.28 4.22 3.85
C CYS A 219 -24.43 3.58 3.06
N PHE A 220 -24.47 3.78 1.73
CA PHE A 220 -25.70 3.55 0.96
C PHE A 220 -25.51 2.79 -0.36
N PHE A 221 -24.33 2.81 -0.97
CA PHE A 221 -24.14 2.31 -2.35
C PHE A 221 -23.27 1.07 -2.47
N VAL A 222 -22.75 0.50 -1.37
CA VAL A 222 -22.10 -0.82 -1.41
C VAL A 222 -23.08 -1.87 -1.94
N GLY A 223 -22.66 -2.61 -2.98
CA GLY A 223 -23.48 -3.59 -3.68
C GLY A 223 -24.41 -3.01 -4.74
N MET A 224 -24.44 -1.69 -4.94
CA MET A 224 -25.21 -1.05 -6.00
C MET A 224 -24.44 -1.03 -7.32
N ASP A 225 -25.15 -1.22 -8.44
CA ASP A 225 -24.59 -1.01 -9.78
C ASP A 225 -23.98 0.40 -9.92
N LYS A 226 -22.74 0.45 -10.42
CA LYS A 226 -21.95 1.68 -10.56
C LYS A 226 -22.64 2.72 -11.44
N ASP A 227 -23.18 2.31 -12.59
CA ASP A 227 -23.79 3.24 -13.54
C ASP A 227 -25.08 3.84 -12.98
N TYR A 228 -25.80 3.06 -12.17
CA TYR A 228 -26.96 3.55 -11.42
C TYR A 228 -26.55 4.53 -10.30
N ALA A 229 -25.53 4.21 -9.51
CA ALA A 229 -25.00 5.10 -8.48
C ALA A 229 -24.55 6.46 -9.07
N ILE A 230 -23.84 6.44 -10.21
CA ILE A 230 -23.42 7.65 -10.93
C ILE A 230 -24.62 8.55 -11.26
N LYS A 231 -25.75 8.00 -11.72
CA LYS A 231 -26.94 8.80 -12.04
C LYS A 231 -27.54 9.48 -10.81
N ILE A 232 -27.52 8.80 -9.67
CA ILE A 232 -28.02 9.35 -8.41
C ILE A 232 -27.14 10.52 -7.97
N PHE A 233 -25.82 10.32 -7.94
CA PHE A 233 -24.87 11.37 -7.59
C PHE A 233 -24.93 12.58 -8.55
N ASP A 234 -25.06 12.35 -9.87
CA ASP A 234 -25.24 13.41 -10.86
C ASP A 234 -26.52 14.23 -10.54
N GLY A 235 -27.61 13.55 -10.16
CA GLY A 235 -28.87 14.18 -9.74
C GLY A 235 -28.77 14.99 -8.45
N CYS A 236 -27.84 14.62 -7.56
CA CYS A 236 -27.54 15.34 -6.32
C CYS A 236 -26.54 16.51 -6.52
N GLY A 237 -26.08 16.75 -7.75
CA GLY A 237 -25.15 17.84 -8.06
C GLY A 237 -23.68 17.55 -7.76
N PHE A 238 -23.33 16.28 -7.53
CA PHE A 238 -21.94 15.84 -7.40
C PHE A 238 -21.27 15.66 -8.77
N PHE A 239 -19.96 15.41 -8.76
CA PHE A 239 -19.17 15.04 -9.95
C PHE A 239 -18.72 13.56 -9.87
N PRO A 240 -19.67 12.59 -9.82
CA PRO A 240 -19.40 11.21 -9.42
C PRO A 240 -18.46 10.45 -10.35
N LYS A 241 -18.47 10.74 -11.65
CA LYS A 241 -17.61 10.01 -12.59
C LYS A 241 -16.14 10.20 -12.26
N SER A 242 -15.74 11.44 -11.96
CA SER A 242 -14.38 11.75 -11.52
C SER A 242 -14.12 11.17 -10.14
N GLY A 243 -15.04 11.38 -9.18
CA GLY A 243 -14.83 10.94 -7.80
C GLY A 243 -14.73 9.43 -7.64
N ILE A 244 -15.64 8.66 -8.25
CA ILE A 244 -15.62 7.19 -8.21
C ILE A 244 -14.35 6.65 -8.88
N ASN A 245 -13.92 7.22 -10.00
CA ASN A 245 -12.68 6.80 -10.65
C ASN A 245 -11.46 7.07 -9.76
N ILE A 246 -11.37 8.23 -9.12
CA ILE A 246 -10.29 8.54 -8.16
C ILE A 246 -10.29 7.54 -7.00
N LEU A 247 -11.47 7.19 -6.45
CA LEU A 247 -11.58 6.20 -5.37
C LEU A 247 -11.11 4.80 -5.80
N ILE A 248 -11.37 4.43 -7.06
CA ILE A 248 -10.88 3.17 -7.64
C ILE A 248 -9.37 3.22 -7.85
N GLU A 249 -8.85 4.30 -8.43
CA GLU A 249 -7.41 4.51 -8.64
C GLU A 249 -6.65 4.49 -7.31
N ARG A 250 -7.28 4.96 -6.22
CA ARG A 250 -6.75 4.93 -4.85
C ARG A 250 -6.99 3.62 -4.10
N SER A 251 -7.55 2.61 -4.76
CA SER A 251 -7.89 1.29 -4.18
C SER A 251 -8.81 1.37 -2.95
N LEU A 252 -9.61 2.42 -2.82
CA LEU A 252 -10.58 2.62 -1.74
C LEU A 252 -11.95 2.03 -2.07
N VAL A 253 -12.28 1.96 -3.36
CA VAL A 253 -13.49 1.35 -3.90
C VAL A 253 -13.09 0.40 -5.02
N THR A 254 -13.76 -0.74 -5.14
CA THR A 254 -13.60 -1.67 -6.25
C THR A 254 -14.93 -1.91 -6.95
N ILE A 255 -14.87 -2.52 -8.14
CA ILE A 255 -16.06 -2.93 -8.89
C ILE A 255 -15.93 -4.43 -9.11
N ASN A 256 -16.98 -5.19 -8.81
CA ASN A 256 -17.00 -6.63 -9.07
C ASN A 256 -17.44 -6.94 -10.53
N ASP A 257 -17.46 -8.22 -10.88
CA ASP A 257 -17.87 -8.68 -12.22
C ASP A 257 -19.33 -8.34 -12.57
N GLN A 258 -20.16 -7.99 -11.57
CA GLN A 258 -21.55 -7.58 -11.73
C GLN A 258 -21.71 -6.05 -11.89
N ASN A 259 -20.61 -5.30 -12.05
CA ASN A 259 -20.59 -3.83 -12.10
C ASN A 259 -21.04 -3.15 -10.80
N GLU A 260 -21.00 -3.85 -9.66
CA GLU A 260 -21.42 -3.31 -8.37
C GLU A 260 -20.24 -2.69 -7.61
N LEU A 261 -20.50 -1.56 -6.95
CA LEU A 261 -19.54 -0.90 -6.08
C LEU A 261 -19.26 -1.77 -4.84
N ARG A 262 -17.98 -1.97 -4.54
CA ARG A 262 -17.51 -2.75 -3.39
C ARG A 262 -16.50 -1.95 -2.59
N MET A 263 -16.50 -2.19 -1.29
CA MET A 263 -15.52 -1.69 -0.34
C MET A 263 -15.10 -2.85 0.55
N HIS A 264 -13.87 -2.84 1.04
CA HIS A 264 -13.42 -3.86 1.97
C HIS A 264 -14.18 -3.71 3.30
N ASP A 265 -14.64 -4.81 3.91
CA ASP A 265 -15.53 -4.79 5.10
C ASP A 265 -14.96 -4.07 6.35
N LEU A 266 -13.66 -3.77 6.35
CA LEU A 266 -12.99 -3.04 7.44
C LEU A 266 -12.99 -1.52 7.23
N ILE A 267 -13.37 -1.06 6.04
CA ILE A 267 -13.45 0.35 5.66
C ILE A 267 -14.81 0.91 6.07
#